data_AF-A0A7J8J8R8-F1
#
_entry.id   AF-A0A7J8J8R8-F1
#
_cell.length_a   1.000
_cell.length_b   1.000
_cell.length_c   1.000
_cell.angle_alpha   90.00
_cell.angle_beta   90.00
_cell.angle_gamma   90.00
#
_symmetry.space_group_name_H-M   'P 1'
#
loop_
_entity.id
_entity.type
_entity.pdbx_description
1 polymer ?
#
loop_
_entity_poly.entity_id
_entity_poly.type
_entity_poly.pdbx_seq_one_letter_code
_entity_poly.pdbx_strand_id
1 'polypeptide(L)'
;MSEVRLPPLRALDDFVLGSARLAAPDPCDPQRWCHRVINNLLYYQTNYLVCFGFGLALAGYVRPLHTLLSALVVAVALGVLVWAAESRAAMRRCRRSHPAACLAAVLAVGLLVLWA
;
A
#
# COMPACT_ATOMS: atom_id res chain seq x y z
N MET A 1 22.23 -17.39 -1.28
CA MET A 1 21.79 -15.99 -1.12
C MET A 1 21.00 -15.64 -2.36
N SER A 2 19.68 -15.74 -2.28
CA SER A 2 18.79 -15.48 -3.41
C SER A 2 18.98 -14.02 -3.82
N GLU A 3 19.45 -13.78 -5.05
CA GLU A 3 19.59 -12.44 -5.61
C GLU A 3 18.19 -11.80 -5.64
N VAL A 4 17.89 -10.95 -4.66
CA VAL A 4 16.64 -10.18 -4.63
C VAL A 4 16.76 -9.13 -5.72
N ARG A 5 16.45 -9.53 -6.97
CA ARG A 5 16.37 -8.60 -8.09
C ARG A 5 15.23 -7.64 -7.81
N LEU A 6 15.57 -6.37 -7.61
CA LEU A 6 14.56 -5.32 -7.60
C LEU A 6 13.81 -5.36 -8.94
N PRO A 7 12.47 -5.30 -8.92
CA PRO A 7 11.69 -5.26 -10.14
C PRO A 7 12.13 -4.06 -10.99
N PRO A 8 12.36 -4.24 -12.30
CA PRO A 8 12.77 -3.15 -13.17
C PRO A 8 11.69 -2.06 -13.17
N LEU A 9 12.13 -0.81 -13.12
CA LEU A 9 11.25 0.35 -13.24
C LEU A 9 10.65 0.34 -14.65
N ARG A 10 9.31 0.43 -14.73
CA ARG A 10 8.60 0.26 -16.01
C ARG A 10 8.23 1.60 -16.61
N ALA A 11 8.16 1.65 -17.94
CA ALA A 11 7.77 2.84 -18.68
C ALA A 11 6.42 3.41 -18.18
N LEU A 12 6.34 4.74 -18.08
CA LEU A 12 5.14 5.45 -17.62
C LEU A 12 3.98 5.32 -18.62
N ASP A 13 4.28 5.18 -19.91
CA ASP A 13 3.30 4.93 -20.97
C ASP A 13 2.47 3.66 -20.70
N ASP A 14 3.09 2.59 -20.22
CA ASP A 14 2.37 1.35 -19.88
C ASP A 14 1.69 1.42 -18.50
N PHE A 15 2.14 2.32 -17.62
CA PHE A 15 1.63 2.43 -16.25
C PHE A 15 0.38 3.32 -16.13
N VAL A 16 0.39 4.51 -16.74
CA VAL A 16 -0.66 5.53 -16.60
C VAL A 16 -1.52 5.65 -17.85
N LEU A 17 -0.92 5.50 -19.03
CA LEU A 17 -1.58 5.71 -20.33
C LEU A 17 -2.16 4.42 -20.91
N GLY A 18 -1.86 3.26 -20.31
CA GLY A 18 -2.41 1.95 -20.68
C GLY A 18 -3.87 1.76 -20.24
N SER A 19 -4.80 2.01 -21.15
CA SER A 19 -6.26 1.95 -20.95
C SER A 19 -6.84 0.58 -20.57
N ALA A 20 -6.09 -0.52 -20.72
CA ALA A 20 -6.61 -1.89 -20.56
C ALA A 20 -6.71 -2.40 -19.10
N ARG A 21 -6.17 -1.68 -18.11
CA ARG A 21 -6.02 -2.20 -16.72
C ARG A 21 -6.99 -1.61 -15.70
N LEU A 22 -7.69 -0.53 -16.05
CA LEU A 22 -8.74 0.12 -15.24
C LEU A 22 -10.13 -0.48 -15.54
N ALA A 23 -10.19 -1.79 -15.79
CA ALA A 23 -11.44 -2.48 -16.03
C ALA A 23 -12.29 -2.45 -14.75
N ALA A 24 -13.55 -2.03 -14.89
CA ALA A 24 -14.52 -2.01 -13.81
C ALA A 24 -14.64 -3.42 -13.17
N PRO A 25 -14.85 -3.49 -11.84
CA PRO A 25 -15.02 -4.77 -11.16
C PRO A 25 -16.20 -5.51 -11.78
N ASP A 26 -15.95 -6.75 -12.19
CA ASP A 26 -17.01 -7.65 -12.63
C ASP A 26 -17.70 -8.22 -11.37
N PRO A 27 -18.96 -7.87 -11.09
CA PRO A 27 -19.63 -8.26 -9.84
C PRO A 27 -19.85 -9.78 -9.75
N CYS A 28 -19.78 -10.50 -10.88
CA CYS A 28 -19.95 -11.94 -10.93
C CYS A 28 -18.70 -12.71 -10.47
N ASP A 29 -17.49 -12.14 -10.61
CA ASP A 29 -16.21 -12.82 -10.31
C ASP A 29 -15.25 -11.94 -9.49
N PRO A 30 -15.57 -11.63 -8.21
CA PRO A 30 -14.74 -10.79 -7.36
C PRO A 30 -13.32 -11.35 -7.18
N GLN A 31 -13.18 -12.68 -7.18
CA GLN A 31 -11.89 -13.35 -7.01
C GLN A 31 -10.94 -13.13 -8.20
N ARG A 32 -11.47 -13.03 -9.42
CA ARG A 32 -10.69 -12.74 -10.63
C ARG A 32 -10.22 -11.29 -10.63
N TRP A 33 -11.09 -10.38 -10.19
CA TRP A 33 -10.74 -8.98 -10.02
C TRP A 33 -9.62 -8.80 -8.98
N CYS A 34 -9.73 -9.44 -7.81
CA CYS A 34 -8.67 -9.44 -6.80
C CYS A 34 -7.32 -9.94 -7.35
N HIS A 35 -7.31 -11.02 -8.14
CA HIS A 35 -6.09 -11.51 -8.79
C HIS A 35 -5.47 -10.49 -9.76
N ARG A 36 -6.31 -9.79 -10.54
CA ARG A 36 -5.85 -8.72 -11.44
C ARG A 36 -5.23 -7.56 -10.66
N VAL A 37 -5.86 -7.15 -9.57
CA VAL A 37 -5.36 -6.08 -8.69
C VAL A 37 -4.00 -6.48 -8.11
N ILE A 38 -3.90 -7.66 -7.50
CA ILE A 38 -2.65 -8.14 -6.90
C ILE A 38 -1.52 -8.22 -7.96
N ASN A 39 -1.83 -8.76 -9.14
CA ASN A 39 -0.85 -8.83 -10.23
C ASN A 39 -0.41 -7.44 -10.70
N ASN A 40 -1.33 -6.47 -10.82
CA ASN A 40 -0.96 -5.08 -11.15
C ASN A 40 -0.08 -4.44 -10.08
N LEU A 41 -0.40 -4.65 -8.78
CA LEU A 41 0.41 -4.13 -7.67
C LEU A 41 1.82 -4.69 -7.68
N LEU A 42 1.97 -6.01 -7.85
CA LEU A 42 3.28 -6.66 -7.92
C LEU A 42 4.04 -6.27 -9.19
N TYR A 43 3.33 -6.15 -10.31
CA TYR A 43 3.96 -5.80 -11.59
C TYR A 43 4.54 -4.38 -11.53
N TYR A 44 3.77 -3.38 -11.06
CA TYR A 44 4.22 -1.98 -11.02
C TYR A 44 4.77 -1.52 -9.66
N GLN A 45 5.21 -2.44 -8.79
CA GLN A 45 5.67 -2.15 -7.44
C GLN A 45 6.68 -0.99 -7.36
N THR A 46 7.71 -1.01 -8.21
CA THR A 46 8.74 0.04 -8.25
C THR A 46 8.15 1.40 -8.68
N ASN A 47 7.21 1.42 -9.62
CA ASN A 47 6.55 2.65 -10.06
C ASN A 47 5.68 3.24 -8.95
N TYR A 48 4.92 2.41 -8.22
CA TYR A 48 4.15 2.87 -7.06
C TYR A 48 5.06 3.46 -5.97
N LEU A 49 6.22 2.84 -5.71
CA LEU A 49 7.19 3.33 -4.73
C LEU A 49 7.79 4.68 -5.14
N VAL A 50 8.08 4.87 -6.44
CA VAL A 50 8.56 6.14 -6.99
C VAL A 50 7.49 7.22 -6.88
N CYS A 51 6.24 6.93 -7.25
CA CYS A 51 5.12 7.86 -7.10
C CYS A 51 4.90 8.25 -5.64
N PHE A 52 4.97 7.29 -4.72
CA PHE A 52 4.88 7.53 -3.29
C PHE A 52 6.01 8.43 -2.79
N GLY A 53 7.26 8.15 -3.18
CA GLY A 53 8.41 8.98 -2.83
C GLY A 53 8.30 10.41 -3.37
N PHE A 54 7.84 10.58 -4.61
CA PHE A 54 7.59 11.88 -5.21
C PHE A 54 6.49 12.66 -4.45
N GLY A 55 5.38 11.99 -4.10
CA GLY A 55 4.32 12.58 -3.29
C GLY A 55 4.82 13.00 -1.90
N LEU A 56 5.64 12.17 -1.24
CA LEU A 56 6.23 12.49 0.05
C LEU A 56 7.21 13.68 -0.05
N ALA A 57 8.03 13.75 -1.10
CA ALA A 57 8.94 14.85 -1.35
C ALA A 57 8.18 16.17 -1.59
N LEU A 58 7.10 16.13 -2.38
CA LEU A 58 6.26 17.29 -2.64
C LEU A 58 5.54 17.75 -1.36
N ALA A 59 4.93 16.84 -0.61
CA ALA A 59 4.29 17.17 0.66
C ALA A 59 5.30 17.73 1.68
N GLY A 60 6.48 17.12 1.76
CA GLY A 60 7.58 17.55 2.61
C GLY A 60 8.14 18.91 2.22
N TYR A 61 8.12 19.28 0.94
CA TYR A 61 8.48 20.62 0.49
C TYR A 61 7.48 21.68 0.97
N VAL A 62 6.17 21.38 0.95
CA VAL A 62 5.12 22.32 1.37
C VAL A 62 5.04 22.45 2.90
N ARG A 63 5.08 21.33 3.64
CA ARG A 63 4.99 21.30 5.12
C ARG A 63 5.90 20.22 5.72
N PRO A 64 7.22 20.45 5.83
CA PRO A 64 8.20 19.41 6.15
C PRO A 64 7.95 18.72 7.50
N LEU A 65 7.69 19.49 8.55
CA LEU A 65 7.48 18.94 9.90
C LEU A 65 6.19 18.10 9.98
N HIS A 66 5.11 18.58 9.36
CA HIS A 66 3.83 17.87 9.34
C HIS A 66 3.94 16.54 8.60
N THR A 67 4.62 16.54 7.43
CA THR A 67 4.84 15.33 6.63
C THR A 67 5.75 14.32 7.31
N LEU A 68 6.78 14.77 8.04
CA LEU A 68 7.65 13.86 8.80
C LEU A 68 6.90 13.23 9.98
N LEU A 69 6.14 14.01 10.74
CA LEU A 69 5.31 13.50 11.84
C LEU A 69 4.27 12.50 11.34
N SER A 70 3.58 12.82 10.23
CA SER A 70 2.57 11.91 9.67
C SER A 70 3.19 10.61 9.17
N ALA A 71 4.32 10.68 8.47
CA ALA A 71 5.05 9.49 8.03
C ALA A 71 5.52 8.63 9.22
N LEU A 72 5.99 9.25 10.30
CA LEU A 72 6.40 8.57 11.52
C LEU A 72 5.23 7.84 12.19
N VAL A 73 4.08 8.50 12.33
CA VAL A 73 2.89 7.88 12.94
C VAL A 73 2.43 6.67 12.12
N VAL A 74 2.40 6.77 10.79
CA VAL A 74 2.04 5.64 9.92
C VAL A 74 3.06 4.50 10.05
N ALA A 75 4.36 4.81 10.09
CA ALA A 75 5.40 3.79 10.25
C ALA A 75 5.29 3.06 11.61
N VAL A 76 5.04 3.79 12.69
CA VAL A 76 4.83 3.21 14.03
C VAL A 76 3.56 2.35 14.04
N ALA A 77 2.45 2.81 13.46
CA ALA A 77 1.22 2.04 13.38
C ALA A 77 1.41 0.72 12.62
N LEU A 78 2.09 0.76 11.47
CA LEU A 78 2.45 -0.44 10.72
C LEU A 78 3.38 -1.36 11.52
N GLY A 79 4.39 -0.80 12.18
CA GLY A 79 5.32 -1.54 13.04
C GLY A 79 4.60 -2.26 14.19
N VAL A 80 3.65 -1.60 14.84
CA VAL A 80 2.80 -2.18 15.88
C VAL A 80 1.94 -3.32 15.32
N LEU A 81 1.36 -3.16 14.12
CA LEU A 81 0.58 -4.21 13.49
C LEU A 81 1.43 -5.42 13.11
N VAL A 82 2.64 -5.20 12.58
CA VAL A 82 3.60 -6.27 12.25
C VAL A 82 4.06 -6.99 13.51
N TRP A 83 4.46 -6.23 14.54
CA TRP A 83 4.86 -6.78 15.82
C TRP A 83 3.73 -7.56 16.48
N ALA A 84 2.50 -7.03 16.48
CA ALA A 84 1.34 -7.74 17.02
C ALA A 84 1.02 -9.01 16.23
N ALA A 85 1.20 -8.99 14.90
CA ALA A 85 1.04 -10.16 14.04
C ALA A 85 2.11 -11.22 14.26
N GLU A 86 3.35 -10.83 14.58
CA GLU A 86 4.40 -11.78 14.91
C GLU A 86 4.25 -12.36 16.31
N SER A 87 3.96 -11.51 17.30
CA SER A 87 3.95 -11.83 18.73
C SER A 87 2.73 -12.64 19.19
N ARG A 88 1.57 -12.49 18.52
CA ARG A 88 0.34 -13.19 18.93
C ARG A 88 -0.20 -14.06 17.80
N ALA A 89 -0.22 -15.38 18.02
CA ALA A 89 -0.88 -16.34 17.12
C ALA A 89 -2.39 -16.06 16.91
N ALA A 90 -3.01 -15.32 17.83
CA ALA A 90 -4.38 -14.81 17.69
C ALA A 90 -4.49 -13.72 16.60
N MET A 91 -3.47 -12.87 16.44
CA MET A 91 -3.46 -11.80 15.44
C MET A 91 -3.19 -12.35 14.04
N ARG A 92 -2.38 -13.42 13.90
CA ARG A 92 -2.24 -14.15 12.63
C ARG A 92 -3.58 -14.74 12.16
N ARG A 93 -4.38 -15.28 13.08
CA ARG A 93 -5.74 -15.78 12.81
C ARG A 93 -6.69 -14.63 12.44
N CYS A 94 -6.67 -13.52 13.18
CA CYS A 94 -7.50 -12.34 12.91
C CYS A 94 -7.22 -11.71 11.53
N ARG A 95 -5.94 -11.62 11.13
CA ARG A 95 -5.55 -11.12 9.79
C ARG A 95 -5.98 -12.07 8.66
N ARG A 96 -6.10 -13.37 8.96
CA ARG A 96 -6.60 -14.40 8.02
C ARG A 96 -8.12 -14.37 7.92
N SER A 97 -8.83 -14.08 9.01
CA SER A 97 -10.30 -14.05 9.06
C SER A 97 -10.91 -12.71 8.65
N HIS A 98 -10.25 -11.57 8.93
CA HIS A 98 -10.76 -10.23 8.61
C HIS A 98 -9.66 -9.30 8.03
N PRO A 99 -9.13 -9.59 6.83
CA PRO A 99 -8.13 -8.74 6.18
C PRO A 99 -8.65 -7.30 5.96
N ALA A 100 -9.94 -7.14 5.70
CA ALA A 100 -10.57 -5.83 5.52
C ALA A 100 -10.57 -4.97 6.80
N ALA A 101 -10.72 -5.57 7.98
CA ALA A 101 -10.69 -4.82 9.25
C ALA A 101 -9.28 -4.29 9.56
N CYS A 102 -8.25 -5.07 9.23
CA CYS A 102 -6.86 -4.63 9.38
C CYS A 102 -6.54 -3.46 8.42
N LEU A 103 -7.02 -3.56 7.18
CA LEU A 103 -6.89 -2.50 6.18
C LEU A 103 -7.68 -1.24 6.59
N ALA A 104 -8.89 -1.40 7.12
CA ALA A 104 -9.71 -0.31 7.64
C ALA A 104 -9.04 0.40 8.83
N ALA A 105 -8.40 -0.34 9.73
CA ALA A 105 -7.66 0.26 10.85
C ALA A 105 -6.47 1.12 10.36
N VAL A 106 -5.70 0.63 9.38
CA VAL A 106 -4.61 1.40 8.76
C VAL A 106 -5.15 2.65 8.06
N LEU A 107 -6.26 2.52 7.31
CA LEU A 107 -6.91 3.64 6.64
C LEU A 107 -7.47 4.67 7.63
N ALA A 108 -8.06 4.22 8.74
CA ALA A 108 -8.58 5.10 9.78
C ALA A 108 -7.47 5.89 10.46
N VAL A 109 -6.36 5.24 10.80
CA VAL A 109 -5.17 5.92 11.33
C VAL A 109 -4.61 6.90 10.30
N GLY A 110 -4.50 6.50 9.04
CA GLY A 110 -4.06 7.39 7.95
C GLY A 110 -4.94 8.62 7.79
N LEU A 111 -6.27 8.45 7.83
CA LEU A 111 -7.23 9.56 7.74
C LEU A 111 -7.15 10.49 8.94
N LEU A 112 -7.07 9.95 10.15
CA LEU A 112 -6.92 10.75 11.37
C LEU A 112 -5.63 11.59 11.34
N VAL A 113 -4.54 11.03 10.83
CA VAL A 113 -3.25 11.72 10.71
C VAL A 113 -3.25 12.75 9.57
N LEU A 114 -4.02 12.53 8.51
CA LEU A 114 -4.14 13.48 7.41
C LEU A 114 -5.05 14.67 7.74
N TRP A 115 -6.03 14.46 8.63
CA TRP A 115 -7.02 15.45 9.05
C TRP A 115 -6.68 16.20 10.35
N ALA A 116 -5.80 15.65 11.19
CA ALA A 116 -5.25 16.33 12.37
C ALA A 116 -4.14 17.31 11.97
#